data_AF-A0A1G2RFX2-F1
#
_entry.id   AF-A0A1G2RFX2-F1
#
_cell.length_a   1.000
_cell.length_b   1.000
_cell.length_c   1.000
_cell.angle_alpha   90.00
_cell.angle_beta   90.00
_cell.angle_gamma   90.00
#
_symmetry.space_group_name_H-M   'P 1'
#
loop_
_entity.id
_entity.type
_entity.pdbx_description
1 polymer ?
#
loop_
_entity_poly.entity_id
_entity_poly.type
_entity_poly.pdbx_seq_one_letter_code
_entity_poly.pdbx_strand_id
1 'polypeptide(L)'
;MKKILNMKAGDRTVVKTWARDATITPEMVGFTFGVHNGKDFIPVTASEEMVGHRLGEFSPTTKFVRHGGRMQREIEAAAASPAPGAAPAASAAKPPAKGGK
;
A
#
# COMPACT_ATOMS: atom_id res chain seq x y z
N MET A 1 -18.06 12.23 5.15
CA MET A 1 -17.68 11.53 3.90
C MET A 1 -18.91 10.88 3.27
N LYS A 2 -19.72 11.61 2.50
CA LYS A 2 -20.97 11.04 1.93
C LYS A 2 -20.76 10.21 0.65
N LYS A 3 -19.60 10.35 -0.01
CA LYS A 3 -19.30 9.66 -1.27
C LYS A 3 -19.06 8.16 -1.10
N ILE A 4 -18.55 7.73 0.06
CA ILE A 4 -18.18 6.33 0.32
C ILE A 4 -19.43 5.46 0.53
N LEU A 5 -20.47 6.01 1.15
CA LEU A 5 -21.73 5.31 1.44
C LEU A 5 -22.46 4.79 0.18
N ASN A 6 -22.18 5.38 -1.00
CA ASN A 6 -22.80 5.00 -2.26
C ASN A 6 -21.89 4.11 -3.14
N MET A 7 -20.69 3.76 -2.66
CA MET A 7 -19.71 2.99 -3.42
C MET A 7 -19.69 1.55 -2.92
N LYS A 8 -19.54 0.58 -3.82
CA LYS A 8 -19.46 -0.83 -3.44
C LYS A 8 -18.02 -1.19 -3.10
N ALA A 9 -17.85 -1.97 -2.04
CA ALA A 9 -16.56 -2.56 -1.71
C ALA A 9 -16.09 -3.42 -2.90
N GLY A 10 -14.95 -3.05 -3.49
CA GLY A 10 -14.39 -3.72 -4.68
C GLY A 10 -14.15 -2.80 -5.88
N ASP A 11 -14.77 -1.62 -5.91
CA ASP A 11 -14.41 -0.60 -6.89
C ASP A 11 -13.01 -0.06 -6.56
N ARG A 12 -12.04 -0.29 -7.46
CA ARG A 12 -10.64 0.19 -7.34
C ARG A 12 -10.51 1.72 -7.50
N THR A 13 -11.60 2.43 -7.32
CA THR A 13 -11.69 3.88 -7.39
C THR A 13 -11.00 4.49 -6.19
N VAL A 14 -9.90 5.20 -6.44
CA VAL A 14 -9.19 5.94 -5.41
C VAL A 14 -10.00 7.18 -5.04
N VAL A 15 -10.53 7.21 -3.82
CA VAL A 15 -11.28 8.36 -3.30
C VAL A 15 -10.29 9.39 -2.76
N LYS A 16 -10.09 10.47 -3.51
CA LYS A 16 -9.25 11.60 -3.07
C LYS A 16 -9.90 12.32 -1.89
N THR A 17 -9.13 12.55 -0.83
CA THR A 17 -9.59 13.20 0.40
C THR A 17 -8.53 14.15 0.96
N TRP A 18 -9.01 15.30 1.47
CA TRP A 18 -8.22 16.24 2.25
C TRP A 18 -8.48 16.11 3.76
N ALA A 19 -9.50 15.33 4.15
CA ALA A 19 -9.90 15.15 5.55
C ALA A 19 -8.94 14.16 6.23
N ARG A 20 -7.78 14.65 6.66
CA ARG A 20 -6.76 13.86 7.39
C ARG A 20 -7.15 13.59 8.84
N ASP A 21 -8.03 14.42 9.41
CA ASP A 21 -8.54 14.30 10.77
C ASP A 21 -9.60 13.20 10.93
N ALA A 22 -10.14 12.72 9.81
CA ALA A 22 -11.24 11.77 9.84
C ALA A 22 -10.78 10.37 10.28
N THR A 23 -11.55 9.79 11.20
CA THR A 23 -11.35 8.44 11.71
C THR A 23 -11.82 7.40 10.70
N ILE A 24 -11.04 6.33 10.56
CA ILE A 24 -11.38 5.18 9.73
C ILE A 24 -12.45 4.36 10.46
N THR A 25 -13.62 4.25 9.85
CA THR A 25 -14.72 3.41 10.35
C THR A 25 -14.68 2.02 9.69
N PRO A 26 -15.29 0.98 10.31
CA PRO A 26 -15.32 -0.36 9.74
C PRO A 26 -15.90 -0.43 8.31
N GLU A 27 -16.86 0.44 8.00
CA GLU A 27 -17.48 0.53 6.67
C GLU A 27 -16.51 0.98 5.56
N MET A 28 -15.37 1.56 5.93
CA MET A 28 -14.35 2.03 4.99
C MET A 28 -13.31 0.97 4.64
N VAL A 29 -13.34 -0.20 5.30
CA VAL A 29 -12.39 -1.28 5.05
C VAL A 29 -12.57 -1.82 3.63
N GLY A 30 -11.46 -2.00 2.92
CA GLY A 30 -11.43 -2.43 1.51
C GLY A 30 -11.53 -1.31 0.49
N PHE A 31 -11.71 -0.05 0.90
CA PHE A 31 -11.60 1.11 0.00
C PHE A 31 -10.17 1.68 -0.01
N THR A 32 -9.79 2.24 -1.16
CA THR A 32 -8.52 2.98 -1.30
C THR A 32 -8.77 4.48 -1.25
N PHE A 33 -8.13 5.14 -0.29
CA PHE A 33 -8.17 6.58 -0.10
C PHE A 33 -6.90 7.23 -0.64
N GLY A 34 -7.03 8.22 -1.51
CA GLY A 34 -5.93 9.12 -1.80
C GLY A 34 -5.91 10.20 -0.72
N VAL A 35 -5.07 10.07 0.30
CA VAL A 35 -4.97 11.04 1.40
C VAL A 35 -3.96 12.12 1.03
N HIS A 36 -4.37 13.39 1.12
CA HIS A 36 -3.49 14.51 0.80
C HIS A 36 -2.40 14.68 1.87
N ASN A 37 -1.13 14.77 1.49
CA ASN A 37 -0.01 14.99 2.41
C ASN A 37 0.54 16.43 2.41
N GLY A 38 -0.09 17.34 1.68
CA GLY A 38 0.37 18.73 1.49
C GLY A 38 0.88 19.02 0.08
N LYS A 39 1.28 17.97 -0.67
CA LYS A 39 1.76 18.09 -2.05
C LYS A 39 1.07 17.09 -2.98
N ASP A 40 1.03 15.83 -2.56
CA ASP A 40 0.56 14.70 -3.35
C ASP A 40 -0.55 13.95 -2.58
N PHE A 41 -1.27 13.08 -3.29
CA PHE A 41 -2.23 12.15 -2.70
C PHE A 41 -1.61 10.76 -2.57
N ILE A 42 -1.43 10.31 -1.34
CA ILE A 42 -0.87 8.99 -1.05
C ILE A 42 -2.03 7.98 -1.04
N PRO A 43 -2.00 6.92 -1.87
CA PRO A 43 -3.01 5.87 -1.85
C PRO A 43 -2.83 4.99 -0.61
N VAL A 44 -3.84 4.99 0.26
CA VAL A 44 -3.93 4.18 1.47
C VAL A 44 -5.13 3.26 1.32
N THR A 45 -4.89 1.95 1.26
CA THR A 45 -5.97 0.95 1.31
C THR A 45 -6.30 0.66 2.76
N ALA A 46 -7.54 0.93 3.17
CA ALA A 46 -7.97 0.74 4.55
C ALA A 46 -8.09 -0.76 4.87
N SER A 47 -7.29 -1.22 5.84
CA SER A 47 -7.40 -2.54 6.46
C SER A 47 -8.15 -2.46 7.79
N GLU A 48 -8.55 -3.62 8.31
CA GLU A 48 -9.30 -3.73 9.56
C GLU A 48 -8.48 -3.26 10.79
N GLU A 49 -7.16 -3.46 10.74
CA GLU A 49 -6.22 -3.01 11.77
C GLU A 49 -6.11 -1.47 11.85
N MET A 50 -6.51 -0.75 10.80
CA MET A 50 -6.48 0.72 10.77
C MET A 50 -7.75 1.35 11.35
N VAL A 51 -8.77 0.56 11.69
CA VAL A 51 -10.04 1.07 12.24
C VAL A 51 -9.77 1.75 13.59
N GLY A 52 -10.33 2.95 13.77
CA GLY A 52 -10.12 3.77 14.97
C GLY A 52 -8.94 4.75 14.86
N HIS A 53 -8.03 4.56 13.91
CA HIS A 53 -6.98 5.52 13.59
C HIS A 53 -7.48 6.63 12.66
N ARG A 54 -6.71 7.71 12.55
CA ARG A 54 -6.98 8.80 11.60
C ARG A 54 -6.29 8.54 10.26
N LEU A 55 -6.97 8.89 9.16
CA LEU A 55 -6.41 8.78 7.80
C LEU A 55 -5.06 9.51 7.64
N GLY A 56 -4.86 10.60 8.37
CA GLY A 56 -3.63 11.38 8.34
C GLY A 56 -2.39 10.63 8.84
N GLU A 57 -2.53 9.64 9.72
CA GLU A 57 -1.43 8.86 10.30
C GLU A 57 -0.70 8.03 9.24
N PHE A 58 -1.43 7.59 8.21
CA PHE A 58 -0.93 6.76 7.12
C PHE A 58 -0.38 7.58 5.94
N SER A 59 -0.38 8.91 6.06
CA SER A 59 0.04 9.84 5.00
C SER A 59 1.08 10.84 5.54
N PRO A 60 2.38 10.50 5.54
CA PRO A 60 3.43 11.37 6.08
C PRO A 60 3.55 12.67 5.28
N THR A 61 3.66 13.79 5.99
CA THR A 61 3.69 15.15 5.41
C THR A 61 5.10 15.63 5.09
N THR A 62 6.10 15.15 5.82
CA THR A 62 7.51 15.52 5.62
C THR A 62 8.29 14.33 5.12
N LYS A 63 9.07 14.51 4.06
CA LYS A 63 10.04 13.51 3.63
C LYS A 63 11.14 13.44 4.68
N PHE A 64 11.24 12.30 5.37
CA PHE A 64 12.33 12.08 6.29
C PHE A 64 13.63 11.90 5.50
N VAL A 65 14.58 12.80 5.71
CA VAL A 65 15.93 12.71 5.16
C VAL A 65 16.85 12.34 6.32
N ARG A 66 17.42 11.13 6.30
CA ARG A 66 18.41 10.74 7.30
C ARG A 66 19.69 11.55 7.10
N HIS A 67 20.15 12.21 8.16
CA HIS A 67 21.52 12.74 8.24
C HIS A 67 22.48 11.62 8.66
N GLY A 68 22.54 10.55 7.86
CA GLY A 68 23.53 9.49 8.01
C GLY A 68 24.54 9.62 6.88
N GLY A 69 25.82 9.83 7.21
CA GLY A 69 26.89 9.80 6.21
C GLY A 69 26.98 8.44 5.49
N ARG A 70 27.97 8.29 4.60
CA ARG A 70 28.20 7.05 3.81
C ARG A 70 28.07 5.76 4.64
N MET A 71 28.58 5.77 5.86
CA MET A 71 28.61 4.62 6.76
C MET A 71 27.22 4.09 7.14
N GLN A 72 26.22 4.96 7.36
CA GLN A 72 24.86 4.51 7.68
C GLN A 72 24.17 3.91 6.46
N ARG A 73 24.41 4.48 5.27
CA ARG A 73 23.92 3.93 4.00
C ARG A 73 24.54 2.56 3.70
N GLU A 74 25.81 2.37 4.04
CA GLU A 74 26.51 1.07 3.88
C GLU A 74 25.97 0.02 4.85
N ILE A 75 25.69 0.37 6.11
CA ILE A 75 25.08 -0.54 7.10
C ILE A 75 23.66 -0.95 6.67
N GLU A 76 22.86 -0.01 6.16
CA GLU A 76 21.51 -0.30 5.63
C GLU A 76 21.55 -1.12 4.34
N ALA A 77 22.54 -0.91 3.47
CA ALA A 77 22.73 -1.69 2.26
C ALA A 77 23.17 -3.14 2.56
N ALA A 78 24.00 -3.34 3.59
CA ALA A 78 24.39 -4.67 4.05
C ALA A 78 23.20 -5.43 4.66
N ALA A 79 22.31 -4.73 5.38
CA ALA A 79 21.09 -5.31 5.97
C ALA A 79 19.97 -5.58 4.95
N ALA A 80 20.01 -4.99 3.75
CA ALA A 80 19.02 -5.17 2.70
C ALA A 80 19.24 -6.40 1.80
N SER A 81 20.15 -7.32 2.17
CA SER A 81 20.33 -8.58 1.45
C SER A 81 19.10 -9.50 1.63
N PRO A 82 18.38 -9.88 0.56
CA PRO A 82 17.12 -10.62 0.67
C PRO A 82 17.35 -12.07 1.12
N ALA A 83 16.55 -12.53 2.09
CA ALA A 83 16.46 -13.93 2.45
C ALA A 83 15.97 -14.77 1.25
N PRO A 84 16.68 -15.85 0.83
CA PRO A 84 16.18 -16.77 -0.17
C PRO A 84 15.28 -17.80 0.50
N GLY A 85 13.96 -17.73 0.33
CA GLY A 85 13.08 -18.75 0.91
C GLY A 85 11.59 -18.45 0.92
N ALA A 86 10.97 -18.36 -0.26
CA ALA A 86 9.55 -18.65 -0.42
C ALA A 86 9.29 -19.13 -1.85
N ALA A 87 9.33 -20.45 -2.03
CA ALA A 87 9.00 -21.12 -3.28
C ALA A 87 7.51 -20.89 -3.66
N PRO A 88 7.18 -20.63 -4.94
CA PRO A 88 5.82 -20.82 -5.40
C PRO A 88 5.65 -22.28 -5.82
N ALA A 89 4.95 -23.06 -5.00
CA ALA A 89 4.43 -24.37 -5.39
C ALA A 89 3.01 -24.22 -5.98
N ALA A 90 2.88 -24.70 -7.22
CA ALA A 90 1.73 -25.37 -7.83
C ALA A 90 0.49 -24.56 -8.33
N SER A 91 0.33 -24.60 -9.67
CA SER A 91 -0.87 -24.94 -10.50
C SER A 91 -0.96 -24.00 -11.73
N ALA A 92 -1.27 -24.39 -12.97
CA ALA A 92 -1.51 -25.67 -13.63
C ALA A 92 -1.49 -25.49 -15.18
N ALA A 93 -1.25 -26.59 -15.90
CA ALA A 93 -1.78 -26.95 -17.22
C ALA A 93 -1.39 -26.15 -18.51
N LYS A 94 -0.55 -26.76 -19.37
CA LYS A 94 -0.93 -27.48 -20.62
C LYS A 94 0.28 -27.65 -21.56
N PRO A 95 0.63 -28.86 -22.06
CA PRO A 95 1.70 -29.02 -23.03
C PRO A 95 1.15 -28.92 -24.47
N PRO A 96 1.96 -28.47 -25.45
CA PRO A 96 1.82 -28.98 -26.80
C PRO A 96 3.04 -29.77 -27.23
N ALA A 97 2.73 -30.86 -27.92
CA ALA A 97 3.59 -31.90 -28.41
C ALA A 97 4.61 -31.43 -29.48
N LYS A 98 5.81 -32.01 -29.38
CA LYS A 98 6.67 -32.62 -30.42
C LYS A 98 6.25 -32.48 -31.89
N GLY A 99 7.22 -32.12 -32.73
CA GLY A 99 7.29 -32.33 -34.18
C GLY A 99 7.73 -31.05 -34.91
N GLY A 100 8.78 -30.95 -35.72
CA GLY A 100 9.53 -31.95 -36.47
C GLY A 100 9.58 -31.50 -37.93
N LYS A 101 10.63 -30.77 -38.33
CA LYS A 101 11.37 -30.87 -39.60
C LYS A 101 12.57 -29.94 -39.55
#